data_AF-A0A7J7MGV4-F1
#
_entry.id   AF-A0A7J7MGV4-F1
#
_cell.length_a   1.000
_cell.length_b   1.000
_cell.length_c   1.000
_cell.angle_alpha   90.00
_cell.angle_beta   90.00
_cell.angle_gamma   90.00
#
_symmetry.space_group_name_H-M   'P 1'
#
loop_
_entity.id
_entity.type
_entity.pdbx_description
1 polymer ?
#
loop_
_entity_poly.entity_id
_entity_poly.type
_entity_poly.pdbx_seq_one_letter_code
_entity_poly.pdbx_strand_id
1 'polypeptide(L)'
;MPLLFLRQKVGCYFVASNIPVVKEVEGIVDPAAFTVVRFALAAIPFLPFIVRARDNVQTRLAGVELGFWISLGYLMQALGLQTSDAGRASFISLFTVIVVPLLDGALGATVPARTWFGAFMSVLGVALLESSGSPPSVGDFLNFLSAVFFGVHMLRTEHVSRSTKRKDILPLLGYEVIVIAILSAIWYLVGEIFGSAHGWDTGSWTWITVWDWIVEFPWISALYTGLFSTGLCLWVEVWLSSLATSKRLN
;
A
#
# COMPACT_ATOMS: atom_id res chain seq x y z
N MET A 1 2.86 -16.25 18.05
CA MET A 1 3.52 -14.95 18.34
C MET A 1 4.67 -14.62 17.37
N PRO A 2 5.70 -15.48 17.12
CA PRO A 2 6.86 -15.09 16.30
C PRO A 2 6.53 -14.81 14.81
N LEU A 3 5.58 -15.56 14.23
CA LEU A 3 5.16 -15.38 12.82
C LEU A 3 4.41 -14.05 12.57
N LEU A 4 3.68 -13.54 13.56
CA LEU A 4 2.99 -12.24 13.46
C LEU A 4 3.98 -11.07 13.44
N PHE A 5 5.00 -11.14 14.31
CA PHE A 5 6.10 -10.17 14.31
C PHE A 5 6.92 -10.23 13.01
N LEU A 6 7.16 -11.43 12.47
CA LEU A 6 7.86 -11.59 11.20
C LEU A 6 7.08 -10.95 10.04
N ARG A 7 5.77 -11.19 9.99
CA ARG A 7 4.86 -10.58 9.01
C ARG A 7 4.93 -9.06 9.03
N GLN A 8 4.83 -8.46 10.21
CA GLN A 8 4.85 -7.01 10.38
C GLN A 8 6.17 -6.39 9.90
N LYS A 9 7.29 -7.04 10.22
CA LYS A 9 8.62 -6.61 9.77
C LYS A 9 8.78 -6.67 8.26
N VAL A 10 8.29 -7.75 7.64
CA VAL A 10 8.36 -7.92 6.18
C VAL A 10 7.53 -6.85 5.48
N GLY A 11 6.29 -6.63 5.93
CA GLY A 11 5.43 -5.58 5.37
C GLY A 11 6.06 -4.20 5.46
N CYS A 12 6.58 -3.83 6.63
CA CYS A 12 7.23 -2.53 6.81
C CYS A 12 8.50 -2.38 5.98
N TYR A 13 9.28 -3.45 5.80
CA TYR A 13 10.47 -3.42 4.95
C TYR A 13 10.12 -3.12 3.48
N PHE A 14 9.14 -3.84 2.92
CA PHE A 14 8.72 -3.63 1.54
C PHE A 14 8.05 -2.27 1.31
N VAL A 15 7.30 -1.75 2.29
CA VAL A 15 6.69 -0.41 2.23
C VAL A 15 7.76 0.67 2.34
N ALA A 16 8.70 0.54 3.27
CA ALA A 16 9.78 1.52 3.44
C ALA A 16 10.70 1.57 2.21
N SER A 17 10.97 0.45 1.55
CA SER A 17 11.77 0.44 0.31
C SER A 17 11.01 1.01 -0.90
N ASN A 18 9.66 1.03 -0.86
CA ASN A 18 8.83 1.56 -1.93
C ASN A 18 8.85 3.10 -1.96
N ILE A 19 8.85 3.74 -0.79
CA ILE A 19 8.71 5.19 -0.61
C ILE A 19 9.76 6.01 -1.38
N PRO A 20 11.08 5.72 -1.28
CA PRO A 20 12.10 6.46 -2.03
C PRO A 20 11.91 6.35 -3.54
N VAL A 21 11.58 5.16 -4.03
CA VAL A 21 11.38 4.91 -5.47
C VAL A 21 10.16 5.67 -5.99
N VAL A 22 9.06 5.71 -5.23
CA VAL A 22 7.87 6.49 -5.60
C VAL A 22 8.19 7.98 -5.59
N LYS A 23 8.94 8.47 -4.59
CA LYS A 23 9.31 9.89 -4.50
C LYS A 23 10.22 10.34 -5.64
N GLU A 24 11.13 9.47 -6.10
CA GLU A 24 11.96 9.74 -7.28
C GLU A 24 11.10 9.83 -8.55
N VAL A 25 10.14 8.91 -8.73
CA VAL A 25 9.27 8.88 -9.90
C VAL A 25 8.26 10.04 -9.92
N GLU A 26 7.80 10.51 -8.75
CA GLU A 26 6.93 11.69 -8.62
C GLU A 26 7.55 12.93 -9.30
N GLY A 27 8.88 13.06 -9.31
CA GLY A 27 9.55 14.17 -10.00
C GLY A 27 9.51 14.09 -11.53
N ILE A 28 9.05 12.97 -12.09
CA ILE A 28 9.11 12.65 -13.52
C ILE A 28 7.68 12.43 -14.08
N VAL A 29 6.81 11.80 -13.31
CA VAL A 29 5.45 11.40 -13.72
C VAL A 29 4.44 11.79 -12.66
N ASP A 30 3.25 12.18 -13.11
CA ASP A 30 2.12 12.43 -12.22
C ASP A 30 1.85 11.22 -11.28
N PRO A 31 1.74 11.44 -9.95
CA PRO A 31 1.53 10.37 -8.99
C PRO A 31 0.28 9.52 -9.24
N ALA A 32 -0.82 10.12 -9.70
CA ALA A 32 -2.03 9.36 -9.98
C ALA A 32 -1.82 8.46 -11.22
N ALA A 33 -1.20 8.97 -12.29
CA ALA A 33 -0.86 8.16 -13.46
C ALA A 33 0.09 7.00 -13.11
N PHE A 34 1.14 7.27 -12.32
CA PHE A 34 2.09 6.23 -11.90
C PHE A 34 1.42 5.14 -11.04
N THR A 35 0.53 5.53 -10.11
CA THR A 35 -0.19 4.55 -9.28
C THR A 35 -1.13 3.66 -10.09
N VAL A 36 -1.80 4.19 -11.12
CA VAL A 36 -2.63 3.38 -12.03
C VAL A 36 -1.78 2.30 -12.72
N VAL A 37 -0.67 2.69 -13.34
CA VAL A 37 0.17 1.74 -14.10
C VAL A 37 0.79 0.69 -13.18
N ARG A 38 1.37 1.08 -12.04
CA ARG A 38 2.03 0.12 -11.13
C ARG A 38 1.06 -0.93 -10.59
N PHE A 39 -0.18 -0.53 -10.25
CA PHE A 39 -1.17 -1.46 -9.70
C PHE A 39 -1.88 -2.27 -10.79
N ALA A 40 -2.04 -1.73 -11.99
CA ALA A 40 -2.47 -2.50 -13.15
C ALA A 40 -1.47 -3.63 -13.45
N LEU A 41 -0.16 -3.32 -13.46
CA LEU A 41 0.90 -4.31 -13.63
C LEU A 41 0.90 -5.36 -12.49
N ALA A 42 0.66 -4.93 -11.25
CA ALA A 42 0.54 -5.84 -10.12
C ALA A 42 -0.67 -6.78 -10.23
N ALA A 43 -1.76 -6.38 -10.89
CA ALA A 43 -2.98 -7.17 -11.03
C ALA A 43 -2.83 -8.33 -12.04
N ILE A 44 -2.02 -8.16 -13.08
CA ILE A 44 -1.89 -9.10 -14.22
C ILE A 44 -1.67 -10.57 -13.77
N PRO A 45 -0.74 -10.89 -12.85
CA PRO A 45 -0.49 -12.27 -12.45
C PRO A 45 -1.66 -12.90 -11.68
N PHE A 46 -2.53 -12.10 -11.06
CA PHE A 46 -3.62 -12.57 -10.21
C PHE A 46 -4.95 -12.73 -10.95
N LEU A 47 -5.11 -12.11 -12.12
CA LEU A 47 -6.30 -12.24 -12.98
C LEU A 47 -6.79 -13.69 -13.21
N PRO A 48 -5.95 -14.67 -13.59
CA PRO A 48 -6.41 -16.03 -13.86
C PRO A 48 -6.99 -16.72 -12.62
N PHE A 49 -6.53 -16.35 -11.42
CA PHE A 49 -6.98 -16.93 -10.16
C PHE A 49 -8.36 -16.40 -9.73
N ILE A 50 -8.67 -15.15 -10.07
CA ILE A 50 -9.96 -14.51 -9.77
C ILE A 50 -11.09 -15.18 -10.57
N VAL A 51 -10.85 -15.40 -11.86
CA VAL A 51 -11.82 -16.06 -12.76
C VAL A 51 -12.15 -17.47 -12.26
N ARG A 52 -11.15 -18.19 -11.72
CA ARG A 52 -11.30 -19.57 -11.26
C ARG A 52 -12.03 -19.72 -9.92
N ALA A 53 -12.12 -18.67 -9.12
CA ALA A 53 -12.73 -18.68 -7.78
C ALA A 53 -13.91 -17.69 -7.64
N ARG A 54 -14.55 -17.35 -8.77
CA ARG A 54 -15.62 -16.35 -8.85
C ARG A 54 -16.84 -16.66 -7.96
N ASP A 55 -17.10 -17.93 -7.69
CA ASP A 55 -18.30 -18.37 -6.98
C ASP A 55 -18.21 -18.20 -5.45
N ASN A 56 -17.01 -17.94 -4.90
CA ASN A 56 -16.85 -17.74 -3.46
C ASN A 56 -17.11 -16.28 -3.06
N VAL A 57 -18.37 -15.98 -2.75
CA VAL A 57 -18.82 -14.64 -2.33
C VAL A 57 -18.08 -14.14 -1.08
N GLN A 58 -17.76 -15.02 -0.14
CA GLN A 58 -17.04 -14.63 1.09
C GLN A 58 -15.63 -14.15 0.77
N THR A 59 -14.89 -14.87 -0.07
CA THR A 59 -13.54 -14.47 -0.50
C THR A 59 -13.58 -13.16 -1.28
N ARG A 60 -14.59 -12.97 -2.13
CA ARG A 60 -14.77 -11.73 -2.89
C ARG A 60 -15.00 -10.53 -1.97
N LEU A 61 -15.97 -10.62 -1.05
CA LEU A 61 -16.28 -9.53 -0.13
C LEU A 61 -15.08 -9.19 0.75
N ALA A 62 -14.39 -10.21 1.26
CA ALA A 62 -13.19 -10.00 2.04
C ALA A 62 -12.07 -9.33 1.22
N GLY A 63 -11.84 -9.75 -0.02
CA GLY A 63 -10.83 -9.14 -0.89
C GLY A 63 -11.15 -7.69 -1.24
N VAL A 64 -12.43 -7.37 -1.45
CA VAL A 64 -12.89 -5.99 -1.67
C VAL A 64 -12.69 -5.13 -0.43
N GLU A 65 -13.01 -5.65 0.75
CA GLU A 65 -12.80 -4.94 2.00
C GLU A 65 -11.31 -4.65 2.25
N LEU A 66 -10.44 -5.65 2.08
CA LEU A 66 -8.99 -5.48 2.24
C LEU A 66 -8.42 -4.51 1.21
N GLY A 67 -8.84 -4.65 -0.06
CA GLY A 67 -8.46 -3.76 -1.15
C GLY A 67 -8.84 -2.30 -0.90
N PHE A 68 -10.00 -2.07 -0.27
CA PHE A 68 -10.42 -0.73 0.12
C PHE A 68 -9.50 -0.12 1.18
N TRP A 69 -9.17 -0.85 2.25
CA TRP A 69 -8.30 -0.31 3.30
C TRP A 69 -6.88 -0.01 2.79
N ILE A 70 -6.30 -0.94 2.03
CA ILE A 70 -4.93 -0.77 1.54
C ILE A 70 -4.83 0.33 0.47
N SER A 71 -5.87 0.49 -0.38
CA SER A 71 -5.91 1.58 -1.37
C SER A 71 -6.01 2.95 -0.71
N LEU A 72 -6.76 3.11 0.39
CA LEU A 72 -6.73 4.33 1.19
C LEU A 72 -5.33 4.62 1.74
N GLY A 73 -4.64 3.58 2.22
CA GLY A 73 -3.24 3.68 2.65
C GLY A 73 -2.35 4.19 1.53
N TYR A 74 -2.41 3.58 0.34
CA TYR A 74 -1.61 3.99 -0.82
C TYR A 74 -1.97 5.37 -1.35
N LEU A 75 -3.24 5.77 -1.32
CA LEU A 75 -3.68 7.11 -1.75
C LEU A 75 -3.12 8.18 -0.81
N MET A 76 -3.27 8.00 0.50
CA MET A 76 -2.72 8.93 1.50
C MET A 76 -1.20 8.99 1.43
N GLN A 77 -0.53 7.86 1.17
CA GLN A 77 0.92 7.81 0.94
C GLN A 77 1.31 8.63 -0.29
N ALA A 78 0.66 8.41 -1.43
CA ALA A 78 0.99 9.12 -2.66
C ALA A 78 0.78 10.64 -2.53
N LEU A 79 -0.32 11.07 -1.92
CA LEU A 79 -0.57 12.48 -1.61
C LEU A 79 0.40 13.04 -0.55
N GLY A 80 0.75 12.22 0.44
CA GLY A 80 1.70 12.61 1.48
C GLY A 80 3.10 12.83 0.94
N LEU A 81 3.55 11.97 0.03
CA LEU A 81 4.83 12.09 -0.64
C LEU A 81 4.95 13.39 -1.43
N GLN A 82 3.87 13.96 -1.98
CA GLN A 82 3.94 15.22 -2.74
C GLN A 82 4.57 16.38 -1.98
N THR A 83 4.38 16.43 -0.66
CA THR A 83 4.89 17.53 0.19
C THR A 83 5.87 17.08 1.26
N SER A 84 5.91 15.79 1.59
CA SER A 84 6.85 15.21 2.55
C SER A 84 8.14 14.76 1.87
N ASP A 85 9.24 14.86 2.61
CA ASP A 85 10.50 14.21 2.22
C ASP A 85 10.39 12.67 2.29
N ALA A 86 11.14 11.97 1.44
CA ALA A 86 11.14 10.50 1.37
C ALA A 86 11.65 9.86 2.66
N GLY A 87 12.66 10.45 3.30
CA GLY A 87 13.23 9.98 4.55
C GLY A 87 12.20 10.08 5.67
N ARG A 88 11.55 11.25 5.81
CA ARG A 88 10.48 11.48 6.79
C ARG A 88 9.31 10.53 6.58
N ALA A 89 8.81 10.43 5.35
CA ALA A 89 7.74 9.51 4.99
C ALA A 89 8.09 8.05 5.34
N SER A 90 9.34 7.64 5.12
CA SER A 90 9.83 6.31 5.49
C SER A 90 9.82 6.09 7.00
N PHE A 91 10.31 7.02 7.81
CA PHE A 91 10.22 6.93 9.27
C PHE A 91 8.78 6.96 9.78
N ILE A 92 7.92 7.77 9.16
CA ILE A 92 6.50 7.83 9.48
C ILE A 92 5.80 6.51 9.14
N SER A 93 6.14 5.86 8.03
CA SER A 93 5.57 4.56 7.67
C SER A 93 5.90 3.45 8.69
N LEU A 94 7.03 3.56 9.40
CA LEU A 94 7.37 2.63 10.50
C LEU A 94 6.38 2.72 11.66
N PHE A 95 5.59 3.79 11.77
CA PHE A 95 4.50 3.83 12.76
C PHE A 95 3.44 2.76 12.54
N THR A 96 3.34 2.18 11.34
CA THR A 96 2.48 1.01 11.07
C THR A 96 2.80 -0.15 12.02
N VAL A 97 4.07 -0.29 12.46
CA VAL A 97 4.49 -1.31 13.44
C VAL A 97 3.80 -1.12 14.80
N ILE A 98 3.42 0.11 15.12
CA ILE A 98 2.87 0.53 16.41
C ILE A 98 1.34 0.62 16.32
N VAL A 99 0.81 1.10 15.20
CA VAL A 99 -0.62 1.22 14.94
C VAL A 99 -1.31 -0.13 15.15
N VAL A 100 -0.77 -1.21 14.58
CA VAL A 100 -1.36 -2.54 14.66
C VAL A 100 -1.59 -3.01 16.11
N PRO A 101 -0.57 -3.09 16.99
CA PRO A 101 -0.77 -3.47 18.39
C PRO A 101 -1.57 -2.44 19.20
N LEU A 102 -1.55 -1.14 18.84
CA LEU A 102 -2.41 -0.14 19.49
C LEU A 102 -3.89 -0.35 19.16
N LEU A 103 -4.21 -0.61 17.89
CA LEU A 103 -5.56 -0.93 17.45
C LEU A 103 -6.05 -2.25 18.05
N ASP A 104 -5.20 -3.28 18.09
CA ASP A 104 -5.50 -4.55 18.77
C ASP A 104 -5.68 -4.35 20.29
N GLY A 105 -4.88 -3.46 20.89
CA GLY A 105 -4.99 -3.07 22.29
C GLY A 105 -6.28 -2.31 22.61
N ALA A 106 -6.72 -1.43 21.72
CA ALA A 106 -8.01 -0.75 21.82
C ALA A 106 -9.21 -1.73 21.77
N LEU A 107 -9.00 -2.90 21.16
CA LEU A 107 -9.97 -4.01 21.16
C LEU A 107 -9.82 -4.95 22.38
N GLY A 108 -8.97 -4.60 23.35
CA GLY A 108 -8.82 -5.30 24.63
C GLY A 108 -7.54 -6.15 24.77
N ALA A 109 -6.62 -6.12 23.80
CA ALA A 109 -5.34 -6.82 23.90
C ALA A 109 -4.30 -6.05 24.74
N THR A 110 -3.28 -6.74 25.26
CA THR A 110 -2.16 -6.09 25.95
C THR A 110 -1.09 -5.64 24.97
N VAL A 111 -0.74 -4.34 25.00
CA VAL A 111 0.29 -3.78 24.13
C VAL A 111 1.68 -4.17 24.64
N PRO A 112 2.53 -4.84 23.82
CA PRO A 112 3.84 -5.27 24.28
C PRO A 112 4.83 -4.10 24.42
N ALA A 113 5.72 -4.15 25.42
CA ALA A 113 6.68 -3.08 25.72
C ALA A 113 7.59 -2.70 24.52
N ARG A 114 7.87 -3.65 23.62
CA ARG A 114 8.68 -3.42 22.41
C ARG A 114 8.04 -2.43 21.43
N THR A 115 6.71 -2.32 21.45
CA THR A 115 5.95 -1.36 20.63
C THR A 115 6.30 0.07 20.98
N TRP A 116 6.45 0.38 22.28
CA TRP A 116 6.85 1.70 22.76
C TRP A 116 8.27 2.09 22.33
N PHE A 117 9.19 1.12 22.30
CA PHE A 117 10.54 1.35 21.77
C PHE A 117 10.52 1.69 20.28
N GLY A 118 9.68 1.00 19.49
CA GLY A 118 9.46 1.34 18.08
C GLY A 118 8.92 2.76 17.90
N ALA A 119 7.93 3.16 18.72
CA ALA A 119 7.38 4.51 18.74
C ALA A 119 8.43 5.58 19.03
N PHE A 120 9.22 5.35 20.07
CA PHE A 120 10.31 6.25 20.41
C PHE A 120 11.33 6.39 19.27
N MET A 121 11.71 5.27 18.63
CA MET A 121 12.67 5.30 17.53
C MET A 121 12.13 5.98 16.27
N SER A 122 10.85 5.79 15.93
CA SER A 122 10.23 6.50 14.80
C SER A 122 10.15 8.01 15.05
N VAL A 123 9.77 8.44 16.26
CA VAL A 123 9.77 9.87 16.65
C VAL A 123 11.18 10.46 16.59
N LEU A 124 12.17 9.72 17.12
CA LEU A 124 13.57 10.15 17.09
C LEU A 124 14.09 10.29 15.66
N GLY A 125 13.77 9.36 14.76
CA GLY A 125 14.16 9.41 13.35
C GLY A 125 13.60 10.65 12.63
N VAL A 126 12.31 10.95 12.83
CA VAL A 126 11.69 12.17 12.29
C VAL A 126 12.36 13.43 12.88
N ALA A 127 12.56 13.48 14.20
CA ALA A 127 13.16 14.65 14.86
C ALA A 127 14.60 14.94 14.38
N LEU A 128 15.40 13.89 14.13
CA LEU A 128 16.74 14.04 13.56
C LEU A 128 16.69 14.62 12.14
N LEU A 129 15.71 14.22 11.33
CA LEU A 129 15.52 14.79 9.99
C LEU A 129 15.05 16.24 10.04
N GLU A 130 14.15 16.61 10.97
CA GLU A 130 13.77 18.03 11.15
C GLU A 130 14.98 18.90 11.47
N SER A 131 15.87 18.40 12.35
CA SER A 131 17.08 19.13 12.75
C SER A 131 18.08 19.33 11.60
N SER A 132 17.94 18.56 10.51
CA SER A 132 18.75 18.70 9.29
C SER A 132 18.20 19.74 8.30
N GLY A 133 17.09 20.41 8.62
CA GLY A 133 16.57 21.55 7.86
C GLY A 133 15.37 21.25 6.94
N SER A 134 14.72 20.09 7.10
CA SER A 134 13.45 19.79 6.40
C SER A 134 12.27 20.16 7.30
N PRO A 135 11.52 21.25 7.03
CA PRO A 135 10.43 21.70 7.89
C PRO A 135 9.18 20.81 7.77
N PRO A 136 8.36 20.69 8.84
CA PRO A 136 7.15 19.86 8.83
C PRO A 136 6.19 20.24 7.72
N SER A 137 5.66 19.23 7.04
CA SER A 137 4.76 19.38 5.91
C SER A 137 3.37 18.82 6.21
N VAL A 138 2.37 19.25 5.43
CA VAL A 138 1.03 18.63 5.45
C VAL A 138 1.11 17.15 5.05
N GLY A 139 2.09 16.79 4.21
CA GLY A 139 2.32 15.43 3.76
C GLY A 139 2.72 14.47 4.87
N ASP A 140 3.38 14.94 5.93
CA ASP A 140 3.72 14.10 7.09
C ASP A 140 2.46 13.58 7.79
N PHE A 141 1.43 14.42 7.88
CA PHE A 141 0.14 14.02 8.45
C PHE A 141 -0.57 13.00 7.55
N LEU A 142 -0.53 13.19 6.23
CA LEU A 142 -1.08 12.23 5.27
C LEU A 142 -0.33 10.89 5.31
N ASN A 143 1.00 10.91 5.42
CA ASN A 143 1.82 9.72 5.58
C ASN A 143 1.54 9.00 6.90
N PHE A 144 1.27 9.75 7.98
CA PHE A 144 0.83 9.16 9.23
C PHE A 144 -0.53 8.49 9.10
N LEU A 145 -1.49 9.15 8.44
CA LEU A 145 -2.80 8.58 8.17
C LEU A 145 -2.73 7.33 7.27
N SER A 146 -1.82 7.33 6.30
CA SER A 146 -1.47 6.16 5.50
C SER A 146 -1.02 4.98 6.37
N ALA A 147 -0.10 5.22 7.31
CA ALA A 147 0.35 4.20 8.26
C ALA A 147 -0.81 3.64 9.12
N VAL A 148 -1.79 4.48 9.46
CA VAL A 148 -3.01 4.03 10.15
C VAL A 148 -3.83 3.08 9.28
N PHE A 149 -4.11 3.45 8.02
CA PHE A 149 -4.88 2.60 7.10
C PHE A 149 -4.16 1.28 6.78
N PHE A 150 -2.84 1.30 6.59
CA PHE A 150 -2.07 0.06 6.45
C PHE A 150 -2.13 -0.80 7.72
N GLY A 151 -2.12 -0.19 8.91
CA GLY A 151 -2.30 -0.93 10.16
C GLY A 151 -3.68 -1.57 10.29
N VAL A 152 -4.74 -0.86 9.89
CA VAL A 152 -6.12 -1.40 9.83
C VAL A 152 -6.20 -2.56 8.85
N HIS A 153 -5.70 -2.39 7.62
CA HIS A 153 -5.60 -3.45 6.63
C HIS A 153 -4.89 -4.67 7.20
N MET A 154 -3.74 -4.49 7.85
CA MET A 154 -2.97 -5.59 8.41
C MET A 154 -3.76 -6.37 9.49
N LEU A 155 -4.54 -5.69 10.34
CA LEU A 155 -5.42 -6.36 11.31
C LEU A 155 -6.59 -7.09 10.63
N ARG A 156 -7.24 -6.46 9.66
CA ARG A 156 -8.36 -7.07 8.92
C ARG A 156 -7.89 -8.29 8.13
N THR A 157 -6.73 -8.22 7.48
CA THR A 157 -6.09 -9.34 6.77
C THR A 157 -5.80 -10.50 7.73
N GLU A 158 -5.36 -10.23 8.96
CA GLU A 158 -5.20 -11.28 9.96
C GLU A 158 -6.52 -11.98 10.25
N HIS A 159 -7.58 -11.20 10.53
CA HIS A 159 -8.89 -11.76 10.85
C HIS A 159 -9.47 -12.58 9.69
N VAL A 160 -9.45 -12.03 8.48
CA VAL A 160 -9.93 -12.67 7.24
C VAL A 160 -9.13 -13.94 6.92
N SER A 161 -7.81 -13.92 7.13
CA SER A 161 -6.97 -15.09 6.84
C SER A 161 -7.29 -16.30 7.72
N ARG A 162 -7.87 -16.09 8.91
CA ARG A 162 -8.25 -17.18 9.83
C ARG A 162 -9.49 -17.93 9.34
N SER A 163 -10.42 -17.26 8.67
CA SER A 163 -11.63 -17.86 8.10
C SER A 163 -11.45 -18.32 6.64
N THR A 164 -10.35 -17.94 5.99
CA THR A 164 -10.11 -18.22 4.56
C THR A 164 -9.35 -19.53 4.37
N LYS A 165 -9.85 -20.40 3.47
CA LYS A 165 -9.16 -21.66 3.13
C LYS A 165 -7.91 -21.36 2.32
N ARG A 166 -6.84 -22.17 2.46
CA ARG A 166 -5.57 -21.95 1.71
C ARG A 166 -5.75 -21.83 0.19
N LYS A 167 -6.71 -22.56 -0.39
CA LYS A 167 -7.03 -22.50 -1.82
C LYS A 167 -7.61 -21.15 -2.28
N ASP A 168 -8.19 -20.39 -1.35
CA ASP A 168 -8.89 -19.13 -1.63
C ASP A 168 -8.00 -17.89 -1.37
N ILE A 169 -6.74 -18.09 -0.93
CA ILE A 169 -5.76 -17.01 -0.67
C ILE A 169 -5.36 -16.27 -1.95
N LEU A 170 -5.04 -16.98 -3.03
CA LEU A 170 -4.64 -16.34 -4.29
C LEU A 170 -5.79 -15.53 -4.91
N PRO A 171 -7.04 -16.04 -4.95
CA PRO A 171 -8.18 -15.22 -5.32
C PRO A 171 -8.41 -13.99 -4.43
N LEU A 172 -8.22 -14.12 -3.11
CA LEU A 172 -8.34 -13.00 -2.16
C LEU A 172 -7.40 -11.85 -2.54
N LEU A 173 -6.12 -12.17 -2.76
CA LEU A 173 -5.10 -11.23 -3.21
C LEU A 173 -5.45 -10.61 -4.56
N GLY A 174 -5.99 -11.40 -5.48
CA GLY A 174 -6.43 -10.88 -6.77
C GLY A 174 -7.53 -9.85 -6.65
N TYR A 175 -8.56 -10.10 -5.84
CA TYR A 175 -9.61 -9.12 -5.58
C TYR A 175 -9.06 -7.86 -4.92
N GLU A 176 -8.16 -8.01 -3.97
CA GLU A 176 -7.49 -6.90 -3.29
C GLU A 176 -6.74 -6.00 -4.29
N VAL A 177 -5.87 -6.57 -5.12
CA VAL A 177 -5.08 -5.80 -6.11
C VAL A 177 -5.96 -5.16 -7.19
N ILE A 178 -7.03 -5.83 -7.63
CA ILE A 178 -8.00 -5.24 -8.56
C ILE A 178 -8.66 -4.01 -7.95
N VAL A 179 -9.09 -4.08 -6.68
CA VAL A 179 -9.74 -2.95 -6.01
C VAL A 179 -8.77 -1.77 -5.88
N ILE A 180 -7.50 -2.03 -5.59
CA ILE A 180 -6.45 -1.00 -5.58
C ILE A 180 -6.31 -0.35 -6.96
N ALA A 181 -6.25 -1.15 -8.03
CA ALA A 181 -6.13 -0.65 -9.39
C ALA A 181 -7.35 0.18 -9.80
N ILE A 182 -8.57 -0.26 -9.47
CA ILE A 182 -9.81 0.48 -9.74
C ILE A 182 -9.85 1.80 -8.98
N LEU A 183 -9.54 1.81 -7.68
CA LEU A 183 -9.55 3.04 -6.88
C LEU A 183 -8.46 4.02 -7.30
N SER A 184 -7.30 3.52 -7.74
CA SER A 184 -6.24 4.36 -8.33
C SER A 184 -6.69 4.97 -9.66
N ALA A 185 -7.39 4.20 -10.50
CA ALA A 185 -7.98 4.71 -11.74
C ALA A 185 -9.07 5.76 -11.46
N ILE A 186 -9.91 5.54 -10.44
CA ILE A 186 -10.90 6.53 -10.01
C ILE A 186 -10.21 7.80 -9.54
N TRP A 187 -9.14 7.71 -8.75
CA TRP A 187 -8.38 8.88 -8.31
C TRP A 187 -7.80 9.67 -9.50
N TYR A 188 -7.19 8.98 -10.46
CA TYR A 188 -6.71 9.60 -11.70
C TYR A 188 -7.84 10.29 -12.47
N LEU A 189 -8.96 9.61 -12.71
CA LEU A 189 -10.11 10.19 -13.42
C LEU A 189 -10.72 11.38 -12.70
N VAL A 190 -10.82 11.33 -11.37
CA VAL A 190 -11.26 12.45 -10.55
C VAL A 190 -10.28 13.62 -10.68
N GLY A 191 -8.97 13.36 -10.59
CA GLY A 191 -7.94 14.37 -10.82
C GLY A 191 -8.05 15.03 -12.18
N GLU A 192 -8.24 14.24 -13.23
CA GLU A 192 -8.49 14.74 -14.59
C GLU A 192 -9.76 15.57 -14.65
N ILE A 193 -10.91 15.10 -14.16
CA ILE A 193 -12.20 15.81 -14.24
C ILE A 193 -12.18 17.13 -13.46
N PHE A 194 -11.62 17.15 -12.26
CA PHE A 194 -11.58 18.36 -11.41
C PHE A 194 -10.41 19.29 -11.78
N GLY A 195 -9.28 18.75 -12.26
CA GLY A 195 -8.15 19.50 -12.79
C GLY A 195 -8.45 20.14 -14.15
N SER A 196 -9.32 19.51 -14.95
CA SER A 196 -9.85 20.01 -16.23
C SER A 196 -10.67 21.31 -16.13
N ALA A 197 -10.96 21.81 -14.92
CA ALA A 197 -11.54 23.15 -14.76
C ALA A 197 -10.57 24.27 -15.21
N HIS A 198 -9.30 23.97 -15.49
CA HIS A 198 -8.32 24.87 -16.11
C HIS A 198 -7.81 24.30 -17.44
N GLY A 199 -8.66 24.37 -18.46
CA GLY A 199 -8.28 24.22 -19.87
C GLY A 199 -8.24 22.77 -20.34
N TRP A 200 -9.34 22.31 -20.93
CA TRP A 200 -9.29 21.23 -21.90
C TRP A 200 -8.40 21.64 -23.06
N ASP A 201 -7.13 21.25 -23.03
CA ASP A 201 -6.42 21.02 -24.28
C ASP A 201 -6.76 19.59 -24.73
N THR A 202 -7.94 19.43 -25.32
CA THR A 202 -8.28 18.29 -26.18
C THR A 202 -7.43 18.32 -27.47
N GLY A 203 -6.12 18.52 -27.32
CA GLY A 203 -5.09 18.61 -28.34
C GLY A 203 -4.44 17.26 -28.58
N SER A 204 -5.19 16.37 -29.26
CA SER A 204 -4.73 15.15 -29.93
C SER A 204 -3.83 14.20 -29.12
N TRP A 205 -4.45 13.22 -28.46
CA TRP A 205 -3.82 11.91 -28.24
C TRP A 205 -3.53 11.29 -29.61
N THR A 206 -2.39 11.66 -30.20
CA THR A 206 -1.85 11.00 -31.38
C THR A 206 -1.09 9.75 -30.94
N TRP A 207 -0.96 8.78 -31.84
CA TRP A 207 -0.13 7.60 -31.59
C TRP A 207 1.30 7.97 -31.15
N ILE A 208 1.80 9.11 -31.63
CA ILE A 208 3.13 9.65 -31.29
C ILE A 208 3.19 10.09 -29.83
N THR A 209 2.23 10.90 -29.35
CA THR A 209 2.16 11.31 -27.94
C THR A 209 2.02 10.13 -26.98
N VAL A 210 1.31 9.08 -27.38
CA VAL A 210 1.21 7.84 -26.60
C VAL A 210 2.54 7.09 -26.58
N TRP A 211 3.20 7.02 -27.73
CA TRP A 211 4.48 6.34 -27.84
C TRP A 211 5.57 7.04 -27.04
N ASP A 212 5.64 8.36 -27.10
CA ASP A 212 6.61 9.17 -26.34
C ASP A 212 6.38 9.00 -24.84
N TRP A 213 5.12 9.07 -24.38
CA TRP A 213 4.77 8.81 -22.98
C TRP A 213 5.16 7.38 -22.56
N ILE A 214 4.90 6.36 -23.38
CA ILE A 214 5.30 4.99 -23.11
C ILE A 214 6.83 4.86 -23.01
N VAL A 215 7.59 5.49 -23.89
CA VAL A 215 9.06 5.38 -23.88
C VAL A 215 9.67 6.09 -22.68
N GLU A 216 9.13 7.24 -22.29
CA GLU A 216 9.62 8.05 -21.17
C GLU A 216 9.15 7.52 -19.80
N PHE A 217 8.09 6.69 -19.77
CA PHE A 217 7.55 6.15 -18.54
C PHE A 217 8.58 5.25 -17.81
N PRO A 218 8.76 5.41 -16.48
CA PRO A 218 9.74 4.65 -15.70
C PRO A 218 9.23 3.23 -15.39
N TRP A 219 9.23 2.36 -16.41
CA TRP A 219 8.74 0.98 -16.34
C TRP A 219 9.45 0.14 -15.29
N ILE A 220 10.76 0.33 -15.12
CA ILE A 220 11.56 -0.42 -14.13
C ILE A 220 11.03 -0.12 -12.73
N SER A 221 10.79 1.16 -12.42
CA SER A 221 10.25 1.60 -11.13
C SER A 221 8.81 1.12 -10.94
N ALA A 222 7.97 1.15 -11.98
CA ALA A 222 6.60 0.65 -11.89
C ALA A 222 6.54 -0.87 -11.68
N LEU A 223 7.37 -1.64 -12.38
CA LEU A 223 7.49 -3.09 -12.20
C LEU A 223 8.03 -3.43 -10.81
N TYR A 224 9.06 -2.72 -10.36
CA TYR A 224 9.62 -2.93 -9.03
C TYR A 224 8.61 -2.61 -7.92
N THR A 225 7.96 -1.44 -7.99
CA THR A 225 7.01 -1.01 -6.94
C THR A 225 5.71 -1.80 -6.97
N GLY A 226 5.21 -2.14 -8.16
CA GLY A 226 3.97 -2.89 -8.35
C GLY A 226 4.14 -4.39 -8.14
N LEU A 227 4.95 -5.05 -8.95
CA LEU A 227 5.07 -6.51 -8.95
C LEU A 227 5.91 -7.02 -7.78
N PHE A 228 7.09 -6.42 -7.59
CA PHE A 228 8.05 -6.92 -6.59
C PHE A 228 7.71 -6.44 -5.18
N SER A 229 7.52 -5.14 -4.98
CA SER A 229 7.22 -4.60 -3.64
C SER A 229 5.78 -4.94 -3.23
N THR A 230 4.76 -4.46 -3.97
CA THR A 230 3.36 -4.66 -3.57
C THR A 230 2.91 -6.11 -3.71
N GLY A 231 3.13 -6.72 -4.88
CA GLY A 231 2.69 -8.09 -5.17
C GLY A 231 3.30 -9.14 -4.24
N LEU A 232 4.62 -9.11 -4.04
CA LEU A 232 5.27 -10.04 -3.11
C LEU A 232 4.94 -9.72 -1.65
N CYS A 233 4.85 -8.44 -1.26
CA CYS A 233 4.48 -8.08 0.11
C CYS A 233 3.12 -8.67 0.48
N LEU A 234 2.10 -8.42 -0.33
CA LEU A 234 0.75 -8.94 -0.10
C LEU A 234 0.74 -10.47 -0.07
N TRP A 235 1.43 -11.12 -1.01
CA TRP A 235 1.52 -12.57 -1.05
C TRP A 235 2.18 -13.15 0.20
N VAL A 236 3.34 -12.63 0.61
CA VAL A 236 4.05 -13.06 1.82
C VAL A 236 3.22 -12.80 3.05
N GLU A 237 2.53 -11.66 3.12
CA GLU A 237 1.71 -11.25 4.24
C GLU A 237 0.54 -12.21 4.48
N VAL A 238 -0.23 -12.53 3.43
CA VAL A 238 -1.34 -13.48 3.53
C VAL A 238 -0.83 -14.90 3.73
N TRP A 239 0.29 -15.27 3.13
CA TRP A 239 0.90 -16.60 3.32
C TRP A 239 1.36 -16.81 4.77
N LEU A 240 2.10 -15.87 5.36
CA LEU A 240 2.51 -15.91 6.77
C LEU A 240 1.31 -15.96 7.71
N SER A 241 0.24 -15.23 7.39
CA SER A 241 -1.01 -15.25 8.16
C SER A 241 -1.67 -16.64 8.11
N SER A 242 -1.69 -17.28 6.93
CA SER A 242 -2.22 -18.64 6.77
C SER A 242 -1.43 -19.70 7.56
N LEU A 243 -0.10 -19.57 7.63
CA LEU A 243 0.76 -20.46 8.41
C LEU A 243 0.57 -20.27 9.92
N ALA A 244 0.41 -19.03 10.36
CA ALA A 244 0.14 -18.71 11.76
C ALA A 244 -1.17 -19.33 12.25
N THR A 245 -2.19 -19.42 11.39
CA THR A 245 -3.45 -20.11 11.67
C THR A 245 -3.25 -21.63 11.75
N SER A 246 -2.52 -22.23 10.81
CA SER A 246 -2.28 -23.68 10.80
C SER A 246 -1.51 -24.19 12.03
N LYS A 247 -0.55 -23.42 12.55
CA LYS A 247 0.21 -23.78 13.77
C LYS A 247 -0.57 -23.60 15.08
N ARG A 248 -1.74 -22.96 15.04
CA ARG A 248 -2.58 -22.75 16.22
C ARG A 248 -3.64 -23.84 16.41
N LEU A 249 -3.88 -24.65 15.36
CA LEU A 249 -4.86 -25.74 15.32
C LEU A 249 -4.23 -27.13 15.52
N ASN A 250 -2.90 -27.22 15.55
CA ASN A 250 -2.11 -28.40 15.89
C ASN A 250 -1.39 -28.15 17.22
#